data_AF-A0A0B5HW43-F1
#
_entry.id   AF-A0A0B5HW43-F1
#
_cell.length_a   1.000
_cell.length_b   1.000
_cell.length_c   1.000
_cell.angle_alpha   90.00
_cell.angle_beta   90.00
_cell.angle_gamma   90.00
#
_symmetry.space_group_name_H-M   'P 1'
#
loop_
_entity.id
_entity.type
_entity.pdbx_description
1 polymer ?
#
loop_
_entity_poly.entity_id
_entity_poly.type
_entity_poly.pdbx_seq_one_letter_code
_entity_poly.pdbx_strand_id
1 'polypeptide(L)'
;MNLLNSEIIEKTLQEARKSERGRAIFCFHKKTDGLQRMVNAVLKETYLRPHKHENPDKLEIFSIVKGKVAILTFDDSGRINEKRILDENDEIKIAEIPPKTWHNFVVLSKEAVLYEIIDGKYNPKTHKKEAKWAPEENTPAAKIYLTRLRKETNNG
;
A
#
# COMPACT_ATOMS: atom_id res chain seq x y z
N MET A 1 -4.29 -15.85 -19.48
CA MET A 1 -5.15 -15.38 -18.38
C MET A 1 -4.34 -15.49 -17.09
N ASN A 2 -4.34 -14.45 -16.26
CA ASN A 2 -3.66 -14.47 -14.97
C ASN A 2 -4.69 -14.69 -13.87
N LEU A 3 -4.40 -15.56 -12.91
CA LEU A 3 -5.28 -15.89 -11.79
C LEU A 3 -4.54 -15.60 -10.49
N LEU A 4 -5.20 -14.93 -9.55
CA LEU A 4 -4.75 -14.87 -8.17
C LEU A 4 -5.38 -16.03 -7.41
N ASN A 5 -4.54 -16.98 -6.97
CA ASN A 5 -4.98 -18.16 -6.22
C ASN A 5 -4.30 -18.20 -4.84
N SER A 6 -4.73 -19.13 -3.99
CA SER A 6 -4.20 -19.29 -2.63
C SER A 6 -2.70 -19.60 -2.59
N GLU A 7 -2.16 -20.27 -3.62
CA GLU A 7 -0.73 -20.58 -3.71
C GLU A 7 0.12 -19.32 -3.88
N ILE A 8 -0.27 -18.43 -4.80
CA ILE A 8 0.41 -17.14 -5.00
C ILE A 8 0.32 -16.31 -3.71
N ILE A 9 -0.87 -16.23 -3.10
CA ILE A 9 -1.09 -15.48 -1.86
C ILE A 9 -0.16 -15.99 -0.75
N GLU A 10 -0.15 -17.29 -0.48
CA GLU A 10 0.66 -17.85 0.61
C GLU A 10 2.16 -17.75 0.31
N LYS A 11 2.58 -17.98 -0.94
CA LYS A 11 3.99 -17.83 -1.33
C LYS A 11 4.47 -16.40 -1.12
N THR A 12 3.71 -15.40 -1.59
CA THR A 12 4.08 -13.99 -1.41
C THR A 12 4.07 -13.59 0.07
N LEU A 13 3.15 -14.12 0.89
CA LEU A 13 3.20 -13.94 2.35
C LEU A 13 4.44 -14.56 2.99
N GLN A 14 4.84 -15.77 2.59
CA GLN A 14 6.07 -16.38 3.09
C GLN A 14 7.31 -15.57 2.73
N GLU A 15 7.36 -15.01 1.52
CA GLU A 15 8.42 -14.09 1.11
C GLU A 15 8.40 -12.81 1.96
N ALA A 16 7.23 -12.24 2.24
CA ALA A 16 7.09 -11.08 3.12
C ALA A 16 7.60 -11.36 4.53
N ARG A 17 7.23 -12.52 5.11
CA ARG A 17 7.67 -12.98 6.44
C ARG A 17 9.17 -13.22 6.55
N LYS A 18 9.84 -13.56 5.45
CA LYS A 18 11.30 -13.73 5.38
C LYS A 18 12.05 -12.43 5.07
N SER A 19 11.35 -11.40 4.59
CA SER A 19 11.96 -10.13 4.20
C SER A 19 12.18 -9.21 5.40
N GLU A 20 13.32 -8.53 5.44
CA GLU A 20 13.62 -7.52 6.48
C GLU A 20 12.62 -6.36 6.49
N ARG A 21 12.12 -5.99 5.31
CA ARG A 21 11.11 -4.93 5.13
C ARG A 21 9.68 -5.35 5.49
N GLY A 22 9.45 -6.64 5.78
CA GLY A 22 8.14 -7.21 6.10
C GLY A 22 7.11 -7.17 4.97
N ARG A 23 7.55 -7.05 3.70
CA ARG A 23 6.67 -7.05 2.53
C ARG A 23 7.30 -7.68 1.30
N ALA A 24 6.47 -8.30 0.48
CA ALA A 24 6.84 -8.88 -0.81
C ALA A 24 5.80 -8.56 -1.89
N ILE A 25 6.25 -8.56 -3.14
CA ILE A 25 5.43 -8.18 -4.30
C ILE A 25 5.50 -9.29 -5.34
N PHE A 26 4.34 -9.74 -5.81
CA PHE A 26 4.23 -10.59 -7.00
C PHE A 26 3.63 -9.79 -8.15
N CYS A 27 4.37 -9.59 -9.24
CA CYS A 27 3.92 -8.83 -10.39
C CYS A 27 3.26 -9.73 -11.45
N PHE A 28 2.04 -9.40 -11.85
CA PHE A 28 1.37 -10.01 -13.01
C PHE A 28 1.73 -9.33 -14.35
N HIS A 29 2.35 -8.15 -14.28
CA HIS A 29 2.71 -7.33 -15.41
C HIS A 29 4.21 -7.45 -15.73
N LYS A 30 4.57 -7.24 -17.00
CA LYS A 30 5.96 -7.00 -17.40
C LYS A 30 6.26 -5.50 -17.28
N LYS A 31 7.54 -5.13 -17.16
CA LYS A 31 7.98 -3.72 -17.11
C LYS A 31 7.52 -2.88 -18.32
N THR A 32 7.31 -3.53 -19.46
CA THR A 32 6.87 -2.90 -20.72
C THR A 32 5.37 -2.64 -20.78
N ASP A 33 4.59 -3.27 -19.90
CA ASP A 33 3.13 -3.19 -19.93
C ASP A 33 2.67 -1.80 -19.52
N GLY A 34 1.62 -1.31 -20.19
CA GLY A 34 1.00 -0.01 -19.89
C GLY A 34 0.18 0.03 -18.60
N LEU A 35 0.05 -1.09 -17.89
CA LEU A 35 -0.73 -1.21 -16.67
C LEU A 35 0.01 -2.09 -15.66
N GLN A 36 0.27 -1.55 -14.48
CA GLN A 36 0.90 -2.27 -13.39
C GLN A 36 -0.17 -3.00 -12.60
N ARG A 37 0.06 -4.29 -12.36
CA ARG A 37 -0.85 -5.21 -11.64
C ARG A 37 -0.02 -6.11 -10.76
N MET A 38 -0.25 -6.09 -9.46
CA MET A 38 0.57 -6.83 -8.52
C MET A 38 -0.16 -7.21 -7.24
N VAL A 39 0.36 -8.22 -6.57
CA VAL A 39 -0.05 -8.63 -5.23
C VAL A 39 0.98 -8.08 -4.26
N ASN A 40 0.55 -7.32 -3.27
CA ASN A 40 1.37 -6.85 -2.16
C ASN A 40 0.99 -7.62 -0.90
N ALA A 41 1.90 -8.47 -0.42
CA ALA A 41 1.78 -9.09 0.89
C ALA A 41 2.58 -8.29 1.91
N VAL A 42 1.94 -7.85 2.98
CA VAL A 42 2.49 -6.86 3.92
C VAL A 42 2.20 -7.26 5.36
N LEU A 43 3.21 -7.23 6.21
CA LEU A 43 3.08 -7.51 7.64
C LEU A 43 2.66 -6.28 8.45
N LYS A 44 2.06 -6.52 9.62
CA LYS A 44 1.53 -5.48 10.51
C LYS A 44 2.51 -4.34 10.79
N GLU A 45 3.77 -4.67 11.04
CA GLU A 45 4.80 -3.70 11.44
C GLU A 45 5.56 -3.06 10.26
N THR A 46 5.12 -3.31 9.02
CA THR A 46 5.67 -2.65 7.85
C THR A 46 5.11 -1.23 7.73
N TYR A 47 6.01 -0.26 7.79
CA TYR A 47 5.70 1.12 7.45
C TYR A 47 5.87 1.35 5.95
N LEU A 48 4.85 1.93 5.32
CA LEU A 48 4.92 2.49 3.97
C LEU A 48 4.90 4.00 4.08
N ARG A 49 5.94 4.64 3.56
CA ARG A 49 6.01 6.10 3.54
C ARG A 49 4.87 6.66 2.67
N PRO A 50 4.13 7.69 3.15
CA PRO A 50 3.18 8.39 2.32
C PRO A 50 3.78 8.86 1.01
N HIS A 51 3.05 8.66 -0.07
CA HIS A 51 3.51 8.98 -1.41
C HIS A 51 2.34 9.40 -2.31
N LYS A 52 2.68 9.92 -3.48
CA LYS A 52 1.72 10.22 -4.55
C LYS A 52 2.28 9.87 -5.92
N HIS A 53 1.38 9.63 -6.85
CA HIS A 53 1.69 9.43 -8.26
C HIS A 53 1.43 10.71 -9.04
N GLU A 54 2.50 11.37 -9.47
CA GLU A 54 2.46 12.67 -10.16
C GLU A 54 3.66 12.79 -11.10
N ASN A 55 3.43 13.31 -12.30
CA ASN A 55 4.43 13.49 -13.36
C ASN A 55 5.22 12.21 -13.71
N PRO A 56 4.56 11.19 -14.31
CA PRO A 56 3.20 11.21 -14.83
C PRO A 56 2.14 10.94 -13.76
N ASP A 57 0.96 11.50 -13.96
CA ASP A 57 -0.21 11.28 -13.12
C ASP A 57 -0.69 9.83 -13.30
N LYS A 58 -0.91 9.12 -12.19
CA LYS A 58 -1.39 7.74 -12.22
C LYS A 58 -2.49 7.56 -11.18
N LEU A 59 -3.57 6.92 -11.59
CA LEU A 59 -4.55 6.35 -10.68
C LEU A 59 -3.95 5.09 -10.04
N GLU A 60 -4.23 4.88 -8.76
CA GLU A 60 -3.88 3.67 -8.05
C GLU A 60 -5.12 3.05 -7.40
N ILE A 61 -5.22 1.73 -7.42
CA ILE A 61 -6.35 0.99 -6.88
C ILE A 61 -5.80 -0.08 -5.95
N PHE A 62 -6.32 -0.09 -4.72
CA PHE A 62 -6.11 -1.16 -3.75
C PHE A 62 -7.38 -1.99 -3.62
N SER A 63 -7.27 -3.30 -3.79
CA SER A 63 -8.33 -4.27 -3.47
C SER A 63 -7.83 -5.22 -2.39
N ILE A 64 -8.51 -5.28 -1.25
CA ILE A 64 -8.16 -6.19 -0.15
C ILE A 64 -8.52 -7.62 -0.55
N VAL A 65 -7.51 -8.50 -0.51
CA VAL A 65 -7.66 -9.94 -0.79
C VAL A 65 -7.64 -10.73 0.51
N LYS A 66 -6.78 -10.34 1.45
CA LYS A 66 -6.67 -10.96 2.77
C LYS A 66 -6.37 -9.93 3.84
N GLY A 67 -6.92 -10.12 5.03
CA GLY A 67 -6.69 -9.31 6.22
C GLY A 67 -7.42 -7.97 6.20
N LYS A 68 -6.83 -6.98 6.89
CA LYS A 68 -7.45 -5.68 7.14
C LYS A 68 -6.41 -4.57 7.08
N VAL A 69 -6.72 -3.50 6.37
CA VAL A 69 -5.89 -2.29 6.28
C VAL A 69 -6.72 -1.03 6.50
N ALA A 70 -6.05 0.04 6.89
CA ALA A 70 -6.57 1.40 6.78
C ALA A 70 -5.86 2.13 5.65
N ILE A 71 -6.62 2.67 4.70
CA ILE A 71 -6.17 3.60 3.68
C ILE A 71 -6.26 5.01 4.28
N LEU A 72 -5.17 5.77 4.19
CA LEU A 72 -5.07 7.13 4.69
C LEU A 72 -4.70 8.06 3.55
N THR A 73 -5.40 9.19 3.43
CA THR A 73 -5.00 10.29 2.55
C THR A 73 -4.57 11.50 3.37
N PHE A 74 -3.73 12.35 2.80
CA PHE A 74 -3.11 13.48 3.50
C PHE A 74 -3.20 14.76 2.69
N ASP A 75 -3.19 15.90 3.39
CA ASP A 75 -2.88 17.19 2.79
C ASP A 75 -1.36 17.38 2.58
N ASP A 76 -0.98 18.51 1.96
CA ASP A 76 0.43 18.82 1.69
C ASP A 76 1.27 19.07 2.96
N SER A 77 0.63 19.30 4.12
CA SER A 77 1.29 19.45 5.42
C SER A 77 1.45 18.13 6.19
N GLY A 78 0.90 17.03 5.66
CA GLY A 78 0.93 15.71 6.30
C GLY A 78 -0.18 15.50 7.34
N ARG A 79 -1.22 16.33 7.34
CA ARG A 79 -2.43 16.07 8.14
C ARG A 79 -3.30 15.04 7.40
N ILE A 80 -3.86 14.10 8.15
CA ILE A 80 -4.76 13.10 7.59
C ILE A 80 -6.05 13.81 7.15
N ASN A 81 -6.40 13.68 5.87
CA ASN A 81 -7.64 14.19 5.30
C ASN A 81 -8.75 13.13 5.41
N GLU A 82 -8.48 11.91 4.93
CA GLU A 82 -9.45 10.82 4.99
C GLU A 82 -8.85 9.53 5.54
N LYS A 83 -9.73 8.71 6.11
CA LYS A 83 -9.44 7.38 6.65
C LYS A 83 -10.53 6.43 6.16
N ARG A 84 -10.15 5.32 5.53
CA ARG A 84 -11.09 4.27 5.12
C ARG A 84 -10.52 2.90 5.44
N ILE A 85 -11.36 2.01 5.93
CA ILE A 85 -10.96 0.64 6.27
C ILE A 85 -11.30 -0.26 5.09
N LEU A 86 -10.33 -1.05 4.64
CA LEU A 86 -10.57 -2.20 3.77
C LEU A 86 -10.39 -3.46 4.58
N ASP A 87 -11.39 -4.32 4.61
CA ASP A 87 -11.40 -5.54 5.41
C ASP A 87 -11.92 -6.70 4.55
N GLU A 88 -11.21 -7.83 4.55
CA GLU A 88 -11.60 -9.04 3.82
C GLU A 88 -12.97 -9.60 4.22
N ASN A 89 -13.53 -9.18 5.36
CA ASN A 89 -14.85 -9.61 5.86
C ASN A 89 -15.94 -8.52 5.89
N ASP A 90 -15.65 -7.29 5.47
CA ASP A 90 -16.60 -6.14 5.52
C ASP A 90 -17.12 -5.72 4.13
N GLU A 91 -17.94 -4.69 4.01
CA GLU A 91 -18.54 -4.24 2.74
C GLU A 91 -17.51 -3.53 1.84
N ILE A 92 -16.62 -2.72 2.41
CA ILE A 92 -15.66 -1.93 1.66
C ILE A 92 -14.39 -2.75 1.39
N LYS A 93 -14.20 -3.14 0.12
CA LYS A 93 -13.04 -3.97 -0.31
C LYS A 93 -12.01 -3.23 -1.15
N ILE A 94 -12.42 -2.14 -1.81
CA ILE A 94 -11.62 -1.47 -2.81
C ILE A 94 -11.53 0.02 -2.47
N ALA A 95 -10.34 0.59 -2.65
CA ALA A 95 -10.12 2.03 -2.64
C ALA A 95 -9.40 2.44 -3.92
N GLU A 96 -9.93 3.47 -4.59
CA GLU A 96 -9.29 4.14 -5.71
C GLU A 96 -8.68 5.45 -5.22
N ILE A 97 -7.40 5.65 -5.52
CA ILE A 97 -6.63 6.81 -5.13
C ILE A 97 -6.40 7.67 -6.37
N PRO A 98 -7.01 8.87 -6.44
CA PRO A 98 -6.81 9.77 -7.56
C PRO A 98 -5.33 10.17 -7.71
N PRO A 99 -4.88 10.48 -8.93
CA PRO A 99 -3.55 11.03 -9.15
C PRO A 99 -3.27 12.23 -8.24
N LYS A 100 -1.98 12.45 -7.94
CA LYS A 100 -1.50 13.56 -7.09
C LYS A 100 -1.97 13.54 -5.62
N THR A 101 -2.67 12.50 -5.19
CA THR A 101 -3.12 12.37 -3.79
C THR A 101 -2.02 11.75 -2.92
N TRP A 102 -1.64 12.45 -1.84
CA TRP A 102 -0.78 11.86 -0.81
C TRP A 102 -1.54 10.78 -0.07
N HIS A 103 -1.01 9.57 -0.05
CA HIS A 103 -1.67 8.46 0.60
C HIS A 103 -0.68 7.41 1.10
N ASN A 104 -1.14 6.56 2.00
CA ASN A 104 -0.54 5.27 2.31
C ASN A 104 -1.60 4.30 2.82
N PHE A 105 -1.17 3.10 3.21
CA PHE A 105 -1.99 2.22 4.03
C PHE A 105 -1.23 1.70 5.26
N VAL A 106 -2.00 1.35 6.28
CA VAL A 106 -1.52 0.73 7.51
C VAL A 106 -2.20 -0.62 7.67
N VAL A 107 -1.41 -1.67 7.89
CA VAL A 107 -1.95 -3.02 8.16
C VAL A 107 -2.47 -3.09 9.60
N LEU A 108 -3.73 -3.51 9.75
CA LEU A 108 -4.43 -3.60 11.05
C LEU A 108 -4.48 -5.04 11.56
N SER A 109 -4.64 -6.01 10.67
CA SER A 109 -4.47 -7.45 10.94
C SER A 109 -2.99 -7.82 11.16
N LYS A 110 -2.70 -9.10 11.42
CA LYS A 110 -1.30 -9.59 11.54
C LYS A 110 -0.51 -9.41 10.23
N GLU A 111 -1.20 -9.61 9.12
CA GLU A 111 -0.71 -9.50 7.76
C GLU A 111 -1.91 -9.17 6.86
N ALA A 112 -1.64 -8.52 5.73
CA ALA A 112 -2.63 -8.23 4.70
C ALA A 112 -2.07 -8.53 3.32
N VAL A 113 -2.97 -8.84 2.39
CA VAL A 113 -2.66 -9.03 0.99
C VAL A 113 -3.58 -8.14 0.18
N LEU A 114 -3.01 -7.27 -0.64
CA LEU A 114 -3.74 -6.38 -1.53
C LEU A 114 -3.41 -6.72 -2.99
N TYR A 115 -4.42 -6.72 -3.83
CA TYR A 115 -4.23 -6.58 -5.27
C TYR A 115 -4.16 -5.10 -5.60
N GLU A 116 -3.01 -4.66 -6.12
CA GLU A 116 -2.71 -3.28 -6.44
C GLU A 116 -2.64 -3.10 -7.96
N ILE A 117 -3.31 -2.06 -8.45
CA ILE A 117 -3.28 -1.66 -9.85
C ILE A 117 -2.80 -0.21 -9.90
N ILE A 118 -1.80 0.08 -10.72
CA ILE A 118 -1.36 1.45 -10.99
C ILE A 118 -1.37 1.68 -12.49
N ASP A 119 -2.03 2.76 -12.90
CA ASP A 119 -2.08 3.17 -14.30
C ASP A 119 -0.68 3.51 -14.86
N GLY A 120 -0.49 3.24 -16.15
CA GLY A 120 0.74 3.53 -16.87
C GLY A 120 1.91 2.58 -16.59
N LYS A 121 2.94 2.71 -17.42
CA LYS A 121 4.19 1.91 -17.34
C LYS A 121 4.95 2.17 -16.04
N TYR A 122 5.55 1.13 -15.47
CA TYR A 122 6.47 1.27 -14.34
C TYR A 122 7.77 1.95 -14.79
N ASN A 123 8.14 3.04 -14.12
CA ASN A 123 9.46 3.67 -14.27
C ASN A 123 9.98 4.03 -12.89
N PRO A 124 11.05 3.40 -12.38
CA PRO A 124 11.51 3.60 -11.00
C PRO A 124 11.87 5.05 -10.68
N LYS A 125 12.25 5.86 -11.67
CA LYS A 125 12.62 7.27 -11.46
C LYS A 125 11.43 8.20 -11.25
N THR A 126 10.27 7.83 -11.79
CA THR A 126 9.05 8.66 -11.81
C THR A 126 7.85 7.94 -11.22
N HIS A 127 8.05 6.74 -10.66
CA HIS A 127 6.96 5.87 -10.24
C HIS A 127 6.16 6.54 -9.12
N LYS A 128 6.82 7.11 -8.11
CA LYS A 128 6.17 7.77 -6.99
C LYS A 128 7.02 8.93 -6.48
N LYS A 129 6.36 9.92 -5.89
CA LYS A 129 7.00 10.96 -5.06
C LYS A 129 6.73 10.64 -3.60
N GLU A 130 7.77 10.59 -2.80
CA GLU A 130 7.63 10.35 -1.36
C GLU A 130 7.44 11.65 -0.59
N ALA A 131 6.60 11.61 0.44
CA ALA A 131 6.28 12.75 1.28
C ALA A 131 7.47 13.13 2.16
N LYS A 132 8.06 14.31 1.93
CA LYS A 132 9.21 14.81 2.70
C LYS A 132 8.88 15.07 4.19
N TRP A 133 7.62 15.35 4.50
CA TRP A 133 7.14 15.54 5.87
C TRP A 133 7.03 14.24 6.66
N ALA A 134 7.05 13.08 5.99
CA ALA A 134 7.01 11.77 6.63
C ALA A 134 8.42 11.19 6.78
N PRO A 135 8.70 10.44 7.86
CA PRO A 135 10.00 9.81 8.05
C PRO A 135 10.28 8.79 6.94
N GLU A 136 11.57 8.61 6.66
CA GLU A 136 12.06 7.58 5.75
C GLU A 136 11.83 6.18 6.34
N GLU A 137 11.60 5.20 5.47
CA GLU A 137 11.50 3.79 5.87
C GLU A 137 12.80 3.32 6.55
N ASN A 138 12.69 2.29 7.39
CA ASN A 138 13.81 1.69 8.14
C ASN A 138 14.51 2.63 9.15
N THR A 139 13.89 3.76 9.50
CA THR A 139 14.35 4.63 10.58
C THR A 139 13.62 4.36 11.89
N PRO A 140 14.18 4.71 13.07
CA PRO A 140 13.43 4.67 14.33
C PRO A 140 12.17 5.54 14.30
N ALA A 141 12.23 6.69 13.62
CA ALA A 141 11.09 7.58 13.44
C ALA A 141 9.93 6.94 12.66
N ALA A 142 10.22 6.05 11.70
CA ALA A 142 9.18 5.29 10.98
C ALA A 142 8.33 4.43 11.91
N LYS A 143 8.93 3.78 12.91
CA LYS A 143 8.19 2.93 13.87
C LYS A 143 7.25 3.77 14.75
N ILE A 144 7.73 4.93 15.21
CA ILE A 144 6.94 5.89 15.98
C ILE A 144 5.78 6.42 15.14
N TYR A 145 6.06 6.79 13.89
CA TYR A 145 5.07 7.33 12.98
C TYR A 145 4.00 6.30 12.61
N LEU A 146 4.38 5.04 12.30
CA LEU A 146 3.45 3.94 12.07
C LEU A 146 2.52 3.71 13.28
N THR A 147 3.08 3.75 14.50
CA THR A 147 2.30 3.61 15.73
C THR A 147 1.27 4.74 15.86
N ARG A 148 1.66 5.98 15.53
CA ARG A 148 0.73 7.12 15.50
C ARG A 148 -0.37 6.92 14.46
N LEU A 149 -0.03 6.57 13.22
CA LEU A 149 -1.02 6.34 12.17
C LEU A 149 -2.02 5.24 12.57
N ARG A 150 -1.55 4.14 13.18
CA ARG A 150 -2.43 3.05 13.66
C ARG A 150 -3.35 3.49 14.81
N LYS A 151 -2.93 4.44 15.65
CA LYS A 151 -3.83 5.02 16.67
C LYS A 151 -4.92 5.88 16.02
N GLU A 152 -4.54 6.67 15.01
CA GLU A 152 -5.47 7.51 14.26
C GLU A 152 -6.58 6.70 13.55
N THR A 153 -6.34 5.43 13.24
CA THR A 153 -7.33 4.55 12.59
C THR A 153 -8.32 3.92 13.55
N ASN A 154 -8.03 3.90 14.85
CA ASN A 154 -8.89 3.29 15.88
C ASN A 154 -9.81 4.31 16.58
N ASN A 155 -9.60 5.61 16.34
CA ASN A 155 -10.35 6.70 16.99
C ASN A 155 -11.53 7.19 16.12
N GLY A 156 -12.21 6.26 15.44
CA GLY A 156 -13.37 6.54 14.58
C GLY A 156 -14.60 5.79 15.05
#